data_AF-A0A0F9FYN9-F1
#
_entry.id   AF-A0A0F9FYN9-F1
#
_cell.length_a   1.000
_cell.length_b   1.000
_cell.length_c   1.000
_cell.angle_alpha   90.00
_cell.angle_beta   90.00
_cell.angle_gamma   90.00
#
_symmetry.space_group_name_H-M   'P 1'
#
loop_
_entity.id
_entity.type
_entity.pdbx_description
1 polymer ?
#
loop_
_entity_poly.entity_id
_entity_poly.type
_entity_poly.pdbx_seq_one_letter_code
_entity_poly.pdbx_strand_id
1 'polypeptide(L)' 'MAKEYKVLSIDELTRTSPAKGVEKYYRHTIQTTSGTVLTVDVNEEDFTPEKTAPILQAAAINADTIKKG' A
#
# COMPACT_ATOMS: atom_id res chain seq x y z
N MET A 1 -9.30 -15.69 -2.18
CA MET A 1 -9.93 -14.41 -2.57
C MET A 1 -9.14 -13.83 -3.74
N ALA A 2 -9.81 -13.35 -4.79
CA ALA A 2 -9.13 -12.64 -5.87
C ALA A 2 -8.61 -11.29 -5.36
N LYS A 3 -7.41 -10.87 -5.77
CA LYS A 3 -6.87 -9.56 -5.41
C LYS A 3 -7.60 -8.50 -6.23
N GLU A 4 -8.09 -7.44 -5.57
CA GLU A 4 -8.77 -6.29 -6.22
C GLU A 4 -7.76 -5.28 -6.78
N TYR A 5 -6.48 -5.67 -6.88
CA TYR A 5 -5.40 -4.81 -7.34
C TYR A 5 -4.26 -5.61 -7.96
N LYS A 6 -3.44 -4.91 -8.74
CA LYS A 6 -2.15 -5.34 -9.26
C LYS A 6 -1.06 -4.44 -8.68
N VAL A 7 0.01 -5.02 -8.16
CA VAL A 7 1.20 -4.26 -7.75
C VAL A 7 1.99 -3.88 -9.01
N LEU A 8 2.33 -2.59 -9.14
CA LEU A 8 3.11 -2.02 -10.23
C LEU A 8 4.57 -1.81 -9.84
N SER A 9 4.81 -1.24 -8.65
CA SER A 9 6.15 -1.04 -8.10
C SER A 9 6.14 -1.18 -6.58
N ILE A 10 7.33 -1.44 -6.03
CA ILE A 10 7.60 -1.38 -4.59
C ILE A 10 8.91 -0.62 -4.42
N ASP A 11 8.87 0.45 -3.65
CA ASP A 11 10.01 1.32 -3.38
C ASP A 11 10.30 1.33 -1.87
N GLU A 12 11.55 1.09 -1.48
CA GLU A 12 11.98 1.24 -0.09
C GLU A 12 12.28 2.71 0.21
N LEU A 13 11.65 3.24 1.26
CA LEU A 13 11.79 4.61 1.71
C LEU A 13 12.31 4.62 3.13
N THR A 14 13.24 5.53 3.39
CA THR A 14 13.80 5.77 4.72
C THR A 14 13.41 7.18 5.16
N ARG A 15 12.88 7.31 6.37
CA ARG A 15 12.54 8.59 6.99
C ARG A 15 13.21 8.72 8.34
N THR A 16 13.80 9.87 8.61
CA THR A 16 14.31 10.20 9.95
C THR A 16 13.22 10.88 10.77
N SER A 17 12.97 10.37 11.97
CA SER A 17 12.04 10.89 12.96
C SER A 17 12.77 11.19 14.27
N PRO A 18 12.59 12.38 14.87
CA PRO A 18 13.23 12.72 16.16
C PRO A 18 12.88 11.76 17.30
N ALA A 19 11.70 11.12 17.25
CA ALA A 19 11.21 10.25 18.31
C ALA A 19 11.65 8.79 18.18
N LYS A 20 11.84 8.30 16.94
CA LYS A 20 12.08 6.87 16.65
C LYS A 20 13.39 6.60 15.92
N GLY A 21 14.15 7.64 15.55
CA GLY A 21 15.37 7.50 14.77
C GLY A 21 15.07 7.29 13.29
N VAL A 22 15.60 6.21 12.71
CA VAL A 22 15.41 5.88 11.29
C VAL A 22 14.24 4.92 11.14
N GLU A 23 13.20 5.32 10.42
CA GLU A 23 12.01 4.53 10.10
C GLU A 23 12.05 4.11 8.62
N LYS A 24 11.74 2.85 8.34
CA LYS A 24 11.67 2.30 6.99
C LYS A 24 10.22 2.01 6.59
N TYR A 25 9.92 2.31 5.34
CA TYR A 25 8.61 2.10 4.73
C TYR A 25 8.78 1.49 3.35
N TYR A 26 7.82 0.67 2.96
CA TYR A 26 7.72 0.07 1.64
C TYR A 26 6.51 0.66 0.92
N ARG A 27 6.77 1.57 0.00
CA ARG A 27 5.76 2.21 -0.83
C ARG A 27 5.34 1.26 -1.94
N HIS A 28 4.10 0.82 -1.90
CA HIS A 28 3.49 0.02 -2.94
C HIS A 28 2.72 0.92 -3.89
N THR A 29 3.11 0.95 -5.16
CA THR A 29 2.25 1.49 -6.22
C THR A 29 1.35 0.36 -6.70
N ILE A 30 0.04 0.51 -6.56
CA ILE A 30 -0.94 -0.48 -6.98
C ILE A 30 -1.93 0.12 -7.99
N GLN A 31 -2.40 -0.71 -8.90
CA GLN A 31 -3.49 -0.42 -9.82
C GLN A 31 -4.72 -1.23 -9.42
N THR A 32 -5.85 -0.58 -9.17
CA THR A 32 -7.12 -1.24 -8.86
C THR A 32 -7.75 -1.87 -10.10
N THR A 33 -8.78 -2.71 -9.92
CA THR A 33 -9.53 -3.29 -11.04
C THR A 33 -10.25 -2.21 -11.87
N SER A 34 -10.63 -1.07 -11.29
CA SER A 34 -11.18 0.09 -12.02
C SER A 34 -10.12 0.94 -12.76
N GLY A 35 -8.85 0.54 -12.71
CA GLY A 35 -7.73 1.21 -13.37
C GLY A 35 -7.14 2.39 -12.59
N THR A 36 -7.57 2.61 -11.34
CA THR A 36 -7.05 3.69 -10.50
C THR A 36 -5.67 3.31 -9.97
N VAL A 37 -4.70 4.23 -10.07
CA VAL A 37 -3.35 4.03 -9.52
C VAL A 37 -3.24 4.79 -8.20
N LEU A 38 -2.81 4.09 -7.14
CA LEU A 38 -2.55 4.70 -5.84
C LEU A 38 -1.25 4.16 -5.23
N THR A 39 -0.67 4.96 -4.35
CA THR A 39 0.52 4.61 -3.56
C THR A 39 0.13 4.34 -2.12
N VAL A 40 0.55 3.21 -1.57
CA VAL A 40 0.30 2.81 -0.18
C VAL A 40 1.63 2.58 0.52
N ASP A 41 1.89 3.37 1.56
CA ASP A 41 3.11 3.24 2.36
C ASP A 41 2.85 2.24 3.49
N VAL A 42 3.66 1.17 3.54
CA VAL A 42 3.59 0.12 4.57
C VAL A 42 4.82 0.18 5.44
N ASN A 43 4.67 0.26 6.76
CA ASN A 43 5.81 0.23 7.69
C ASN A 43 6.60 -1.08 7.56
N GLU A 44 7.91 -1.06 7.84
CA GLU A 44 8.74 -2.28 7.88
C GLU A 44 8.14 -3.39 8.78
N GLU A 45 7.55 -3.02 9.92
CA GLU A 45 6.89 -3.96 10.86
C GLU A 45 5.64 -4.66 10.29
N ASP A 46 5.06 -4.09 9.23
CA ASP A 46 3.87 -4.59 8.54
C ASP A 46 4.17 -5.13 7.13
N PHE A 47 5.44 -5.09 6.72
CA PHE A 47 5.91 -5.59 5.43
C PHE A 47 6.05 -7.12 5.41
N THR A 48 4.96 -7.81 5.75
CA THR A 48 4.81 -9.25 5.60
C THR A 48 3.63 -9.55 4.69
N PRO A 49 3.62 -10.68 3.95
CA PRO A 49 2.50 -11.02 3.08
C PRO A 49 1.14 -11.04 3.80
N GLU A 50 1.12 -11.47 5.07
CA GLU A 50 -0.09 -11.60 5.89
C GLU A 50 -0.70 -10.25 6.29
N LYS A 51 0.13 -9.21 6.47
CA LYS A 51 -0.30 -7.87 6.86
C LYS A 51 -0.42 -6.93 5.66
N THR A 52 0.54 -6.98 4.75
CA THR A 52 0.56 -6.13 3.55
C THR A 52 -0.61 -6.43 2.62
N ALA A 53 -0.92 -7.71 2.38
CA ALA A 53 -2.00 -8.08 1.47
C ALA A 53 -3.37 -7.49 1.86
N PRO A 54 -3.85 -7.60 3.12
CA PRO A 54 -5.10 -6.96 3.52
C PRO A 54 -5.05 -5.43 3.52
N ILE A 55 -3.90 -4.81 3.82
CA ILE A 55 -3.72 -3.33 3.73
C ILE A 55 -3.94 -2.84 2.30
N LEU A 56 -3.25 -3.46 1.33
CA LEU A 56 -3.38 -3.09 -0.09
C LEU A 56 -4.77 -3.38 -0.64
N GLN A 57 -5.38 -4.50 -0.22
CA GLN A 57 -6.74 -4.85 -0.60
C GLN A 57 -7.76 -3.81 -0.12
N ALA A 58 -7.68 -3.40 1.15
CA ALA A 58 -8.56 -2.38 1.70
C ALA A 58 -8.38 -1.04 0.98
N ALA A 59 -7.15 -0.65 0.70
CA ALA A 59 -6.85 0.58 -0.04
C ALA A 59 -7.45 0.56 -1.47
N ALA A 60 -7.34 -0.56 -2.17
CA ALA A 60 -7.90 -0.72 -3.51
C ALA A 60 -9.44 -0.65 -3.52
N ILE A 61 -10.10 -1.36 -2.60
CA ILE A 61 -11.57 -1.34 -2.46
C ILE A 61 -12.07 0.08 -2.15
N ASN A 62 -11.40 0.77 -1.22
CA ASN A 62 -11.76 2.14 -0.84
C ASN A 62 -11.62 3.10 -2.04
N ALA A 63 -10.52 3.02 -2.78
CA ALA A 63 -10.31 3.85 -3.97
C ALA A 63 -11.39 3.63 -5.04
N ASP A 64 -11.77 2.38 -5.28
CA ASP A 64 -12.82 2.04 -6.24
C ASP A 64 -14.22 2.43 -5.76
N THR A 65 -14.46 2.43 -4.45
CA THR A 65 -15.73 2.86 -3.85
C THR A 65 -15.93 4.36 -4.02
N ILE A 66 -14.89 5.17 -3.76
CA ILE A 66 -14.94 6.63 -3.92
C ILE A 66 -15.21 7.02 -5.38
N LYS A 67 -14.62 6.30 -6.35
CA LYS A 67 -14.79 6.61 -7.78
C LYS A 67 -16.17 6.24 -8.34
N LYS A 68 -16.86 5.28 -7.71
CA LYS A 68 -18.21 4.83 -8.11
C LYS A 68 -19.34 5.64 -7.47
N GLY A 69 -19.03 6.48 -6.48
CA GLY A 69 -19.98 7.36 -5.79
C GLY A 69 -20.22 8.68 -6.49
#